data_AF-A0A6L2LFA9-F1
#
_entry.id   AF-A0A6L2LFA9-F1
#
_cell.length_a   1.000
_cell.length_b   1.000
_cell.length_c   1.000
_cell.angle_alpha   90.00
_cell.angle_beta   90.00
_cell.angle_gamma   90.00
#
_symmetry.space_group_name_H-M   'P 1'
#
loop_
_entity.id
_entity.type
_entity.pdbx_description
1 polymer ?
#
loop_
_entity_poly.entity_id
_entity_poly.type
_entity_poly.pdbx_seq_one_letter_code
_entity_poly.pdbx_strand_id
1 'polypeptide(L)'
;MSNTNNNLQTQTSNALHNAIMEAYGKDRPPMLAPRNIAPNSRETPSWREIIQEVTLDTADNSGPIFDAEPLQKVQSNDNYNVFSIKSEHPEQPEFVNDTYLEEQGDTTITINSLDMSTNGETVDQDNDNDDLARERNLLACLIEKLKCEIDDSKNRNKFLETSNQDLVDKLKGKIKDFKTKNKILESSNNHFKEANNELSKTYQLMFKDLKKFQAKLDIYHDVNYALEVAIDCVKAKEDSMSYKMKYEKSFNEYTRKRNDLNQTILEMKKELFAHQETISIMLKKRLRLSFTTLVKIKRLIRPFL
;
A
#
# COMPACT_ATOMS: atom_id res chain seq x y z
N MET A 1 14.31 -41.86 21.88
CA MET A 1 15.30 -41.06 21.13
C MET A 1 14.58 -40.26 20.05
N SER A 2 14.26 -38.98 20.29
CA SER A 2 13.83 -38.00 19.27
C SER A 2 13.66 -36.64 19.94
N ASN A 3 14.71 -35.81 19.99
CA ASN A 3 14.52 -34.39 20.28
C ASN A 3 15.63 -33.45 19.75
N THR A 4 16.50 -33.93 18.87
CA THR A 4 17.59 -33.14 18.29
C THR A 4 17.22 -32.44 16.98
N ASN A 5 16.17 -32.91 16.27
CA ASN A 5 15.87 -32.39 14.92
C ASN A 5 15.08 -31.06 14.93
N ASN A 6 14.18 -30.86 15.90
CA ASN A 6 13.37 -29.63 15.98
C ASN A 6 14.20 -28.40 16.40
N ASN A 7 15.30 -28.59 17.13
CA ASN A 7 16.14 -27.48 17.61
C ASN A 7 17.01 -26.91 16.46
N LEU A 8 17.59 -27.78 15.62
CA LEU A 8 18.37 -27.36 14.45
C LEU A 8 17.52 -26.64 13.39
N GLN A 9 16.28 -27.09 13.19
CA GLN A 9 15.36 -26.46 12.23
C GLN A 9 14.91 -25.07 12.69
N THR A 10 14.72 -24.88 14.00
CA THR A 10 14.37 -23.57 14.59
C THR A 10 15.56 -22.61 14.59
N GLN A 11 16.78 -23.09 14.88
CA GLN A 11 17.99 -22.28 14.79
C GLN A 11 18.27 -21.80 13.36
N THR A 12 18.03 -22.66 12.36
CA THR A 12 18.21 -22.32 10.94
C THR A 12 17.16 -21.31 10.48
N SER A 13 15.91 -21.44 10.91
CA SER A 13 14.84 -20.49 10.60
C SER A 13 15.11 -19.09 11.18
N ASN A 14 15.62 -19.02 12.42
CA ASN A 14 15.92 -17.76 13.09
C ASN A 14 17.12 -17.04 12.47
N ALA A 15 18.16 -17.78 12.05
CA ALA A 15 19.31 -17.22 11.34
C ALA A 15 18.91 -16.62 9.97
N LEU A 16 17.98 -17.27 9.26
CA LEU A 16 17.50 -16.82 7.96
C LEU A 16 16.61 -15.57 8.07
N HIS A 17 15.77 -15.49 9.12
CA HIS A 17 14.98 -14.31 9.42
C HIS A 17 15.86 -13.08 9.76
N ASN A 18 16.93 -13.29 10.54
CA ASN A 18 17.85 -12.21 10.91
C ASN A 18 18.69 -11.71 9.71
N ALA A 19 19.16 -12.62 8.84
CA ALA A 19 19.90 -12.26 7.64
C ALA A 19 19.06 -11.45 6.64
N ILE A 20 17.76 -11.75 6.53
CA ILE A 20 16.83 -10.98 5.70
C ILE A 20 16.62 -9.57 6.29
N MET A 21 16.47 -9.44 7.61
CA MET A 21 16.33 -8.12 8.25
C MET A 21 17.60 -7.25 8.12
N GLU A 22 18.80 -7.84 8.16
CA GLU A 22 20.05 -7.11 7.93
C GLU A 22 20.26 -6.70 6.46
N ALA A 23 19.84 -7.54 5.50
CA ALA A 23 19.99 -7.25 4.07
C ALA A 23 19.05 -6.14 3.58
N TYR A 24 17.88 -5.98 4.21
CA TYR A 24 16.89 -4.95 3.87
C TYR A 24 17.06 -3.63 4.64
N GLY A 25 18.04 -3.53 5.56
CA GLY A 25 18.23 -2.37 6.42
C GLY A 25 19.12 -1.24 5.87
N LYS A 26 19.79 -1.42 4.73
CA LYS A 26 20.85 -0.48 4.28
C LYS A 26 20.39 0.72 3.44
N ASP A 27 19.18 0.68 2.84
CA ASP A 27 18.70 1.76 1.96
C ASP A 27 17.36 2.38 2.40
N ARG A 28 17.05 2.30 3.70
CA ARG A 28 15.84 2.94 4.24
C ARG A 28 16.12 4.42 4.52
N PRO A 29 15.27 5.37 4.05
CA PRO A 29 15.34 6.75 4.52
C PRO A 29 15.15 6.78 6.05
N PRO A 30 15.76 7.72 6.78
CA PRO A 30 15.62 7.77 8.23
C PRO A 30 14.16 7.95 8.60
N MET A 31 13.57 6.95 9.26
CA MET A 31 12.30 7.13 9.97
C MET A 31 12.53 8.21 11.02
N LEU A 32 11.75 9.28 10.94
CA LEU A 32 11.69 10.31 11.97
C LEU A 32 11.49 9.64 13.32
N ALA A 33 12.43 9.87 14.24
CA ALA A 33 12.41 9.29 15.56
C ALA A 33 11.10 9.63 16.29
N PRO A 34 10.51 8.72 17.08
CA PRO A 34 9.40 9.05 17.95
C PRO A 34 9.85 10.17 18.89
N ARG A 35 9.16 11.31 18.83
CA ARG A 35 9.38 12.43 19.75
C ARG A 35 9.15 11.92 21.17
N ASN A 36 10.21 11.89 21.98
CA ASN A 36 10.14 11.64 23.41
C ASN A 36 9.21 12.68 24.07
N ILE A 37 8.00 12.27 24.42
CA ILE A 37 7.13 13.05 25.31
C ILE A 37 7.22 12.38 26.67
N ALA A 38 7.83 13.11 27.62
CA ALA A 38 7.93 12.70 29.01
C ALA A 38 6.54 12.45 29.62
N PRO A 39 6.38 11.49 30.54
CA PRO A 39 5.09 11.13 31.10
C PRO A 39 4.73 12.14 32.18
N ASN A 40 4.11 13.27 31.81
CA ASN A 40 3.40 14.13 32.75
C ASN A 40 2.48 15.11 32.03
N SER A 41 1.29 14.63 31.67
CA SER A 41 0.01 15.37 31.74
C SER A 41 -1.11 14.46 31.24
N ARG A 42 -2.24 14.46 31.95
CA ARG A 42 -3.41 13.62 31.68
C ARG A 42 -4.26 14.21 30.55
N GLU A 43 -3.77 14.16 29.33
CA GLU A 43 -4.59 14.46 28.16
C GLU A 43 -4.42 13.31 27.17
N THR A 44 -5.47 12.49 27.07
CA THR A 44 -5.57 11.46 26.04
C THR A 44 -5.94 12.18 24.74
N PRO A 45 -5.23 11.97 23.61
CA PRO A 45 -5.59 12.61 22.37
C PRO A 45 -6.99 12.17 21.96
N SER A 46 -7.85 13.16 21.70
CA SER A 46 -9.20 12.91 21.21
C SER A 46 -9.11 12.23 19.85
N TRP A 47 -9.84 11.13 19.64
CA TRP A 47 -9.88 10.41 18.36
C TRP A 47 -10.16 11.30 17.14
N ARG A 48 -10.69 12.51 17.33
CA ARG A 48 -10.89 13.51 16.28
C ARG A 48 -9.59 14.12 15.72
N GLU A 49 -8.53 14.27 16.53
CA GLU A 49 -7.25 14.85 16.07
C GLU A 49 -6.48 13.87 15.17
N ILE A 50 -6.51 12.58 15.51
CA ILE A 50 -5.86 11.52 14.72
C ILE A 50 -6.49 11.41 13.32
N ILE A 51 -7.80 11.64 13.20
CA ILE A 51 -8.49 11.57 11.91
C ILE A 51 -8.20 12.82 11.06
N GLN A 52 -8.14 14.02 11.66
CA GLN A 52 -7.85 15.24 10.89
C GLN A 52 -6.44 15.25 10.29
N GLU A 53 -5.44 14.73 11.01
CA GLU A 53 -4.05 14.66 10.52
C GLU A 53 -3.88 13.66 9.36
N VAL A 54 -4.72 12.63 9.29
CA VAL A 54 -4.74 11.64 8.19
C VAL A 54 -5.49 12.16 6.95
N THR A 55 -6.27 13.25 7.07
CA THR A 55 -7.20 13.68 6.00
C THR A 55 -6.77 14.95 5.26
N LEU A 56 -5.60 15.54 5.54
CA LEU A 56 -5.19 16.81 4.93
C LEU A 56 -3.70 16.86 4.56
N ASP A 57 -3.23 15.89 3.79
CA ASP A 57 -2.19 16.15 2.81
C ASP A 57 -2.29 15.20 1.61
N THR A 58 -2.23 15.75 0.41
CA THR A 58 -2.27 15.12 -0.93
C THR A 58 -3.64 14.63 -1.45
N ALA A 59 -4.49 15.60 -1.80
CA ALA A 59 -5.27 15.47 -3.03
C ALA A 59 -4.32 15.40 -4.24
N ASP A 60 -4.72 14.62 -5.26
CA ASP A 60 -4.20 14.59 -6.66
C ASP A 60 -3.15 13.56 -7.14
N ASN A 61 -3.12 12.31 -6.64
CA ASN A 61 -2.40 11.26 -7.41
C ASN A 61 -2.80 9.78 -7.24
N SER A 62 -3.87 9.42 -6.52
CA SER A 62 -4.26 8.01 -6.40
C SER A 62 -5.55 7.70 -7.17
N GLY A 63 -5.41 7.51 -8.48
CA GLY A 63 -6.39 6.74 -9.24
C GLY A 63 -6.40 5.28 -8.77
N PRO A 64 -7.48 4.51 -9.01
CA PRO A 64 -7.53 3.10 -8.66
C PRO A 64 -6.38 2.35 -9.34
N ILE A 65 -5.49 1.75 -8.55
CA ILE A 65 -4.31 0.98 -9.00
C ILE A 65 -4.68 -0.25 -9.86
N PHE A 66 -5.98 -0.53 -10.09
CA PHE A 66 -6.45 -1.73 -10.76
C PHE A 66 -7.43 -1.51 -11.91
N ASP A 67 -7.41 -0.37 -12.59
CA ASP A 67 -8.06 -0.24 -13.91
C ASP A 67 -7.04 -0.48 -15.06
N ALA A 68 -6.21 -1.51 -14.91
CA ALA A 68 -5.54 -2.09 -16.06
C ALA A 68 -6.54 -3.00 -16.78
N GLU A 69 -7.20 -2.44 -17.79
CA GLU A 69 -7.82 -3.15 -18.90
C GLU A 69 -6.99 -4.40 -19.26
N PRO A 70 -7.59 -5.60 -19.44
CA PRO A 70 -6.82 -6.79 -19.76
C PRO A 70 -6.28 -6.61 -21.18
N LEU A 71 -5.06 -6.08 -21.28
CA LEU A 71 -4.32 -6.01 -22.52
C LEU A 71 -4.20 -7.42 -23.08
N GLN A 72 -4.77 -7.57 -24.27
CA GLN A 72 -4.53 -8.56 -25.30
C GLN A 72 -3.94 -9.90 -24.83
N LYS A 73 -4.69 -10.97 -25.12
CA LYS A 73 -4.13 -12.32 -25.31
C LYS A 73 -2.92 -12.26 -26.23
N VAL A 74 -1.73 -12.09 -25.66
CA VAL A 74 -0.50 -12.53 -26.30
C VAL A 74 -0.64 -14.04 -26.34
N GLN A 75 -0.79 -14.58 -27.56
CA GLN A 75 -0.63 -16.01 -27.76
C GLN A 75 0.72 -16.38 -27.17
N SER A 76 0.70 -17.17 -26.10
CA SER A 76 1.88 -17.85 -25.61
C SER A 76 2.30 -18.82 -26.72
N ASN A 77 3.21 -18.37 -27.58
CA ASN A 77 3.96 -19.30 -28.40
C ASN A 77 4.83 -20.10 -27.42
N ASP A 78 4.52 -21.38 -27.27
CA ASP A 78 5.17 -22.34 -26.36
C ASP A 78 6.61 -22.68 -26.78
N ASN A 79 7.40 -21.68 -27.18
CA ASN A 79 8.72 -21.90 -27.75
C ASN A 79 9.80 -20.95 -27.21
N TYR A 80 9.66 -20.52 -25.96
CA TYR A 80 10.74 -19.87 -25.21
C TYR A 80 11.34 -20.83 -24.18
N ASN A 81 11.90 -21.93 -24.66
CA ASN A 81 12.85 -22.69 -23.87
C ASN A 81 14.24 -22.07 -24.11
N VAL A 82 14.71 -21.25 -23.17
CA VAL A 82 16.09 -20.71 -23.14
C VAL A 82 17.16 -21.81 -23.09
N PHE A 83 16.76 -23.08 -22.91
CA PHE A 83 17.62 -24.26 -23.02
C PHE A 83 17.32 -25.16 -24.24
N SER A 84 16.43 -24.76 -25.15
CA SER A 84 16.31 -25.35 -26.50
C SER A 84 17.12 -24.55 -27.51
N ILE A 85 18.41 -24.35 -27.22
CA ILE A 85 19.36 -24.37 -28.33
C ILE A 85 19.33 -25.82 -28.78
N LYS A 86 18.57 -26.10 -29.83
CA LYS A 86 18.90 -27.22 -30.72
C LYS A 86 20.37 -27.00 -31.01
N SER A 87 21.26 -27.78 -30.41
CA SER A 87 22.57 -27.96 -30.99
C SER A 87 22.28 -28.66 -32.31
N GLU A 88 21.92 -27.89 -33.33
CA GLU A 88 22.48 -28.11 -34.65
C GLU A 88 23.97 -28.20 -34.37
N HIS A 89 24.44 -29.44 -34.21
CA HIS A 89 25.78 -29.74 -34.58
C HIS A 89 25.92 -29.14 -35.97
N PRO A 90 26.81 -28.15 -36.20
CA PRO A 90 27.51 -28.25 -37.44
C PRO A 90 28.19 -29.61 -37.34
N GLU A 91 27.60 -30.60 -38.02
CA GLU A 91 28.39 -31.71 -38.53
C GLU A 91 29.64 -31.05 -39.07
N GLN A 92 30.77 -31.43 -38.48
CA GLN A 92 32.06 -30.95 -38.95
C GLN A 92 32.04 -31.10 -40.47
N PRO A 93 32.51 -30.12 -41.25
CA PRO A 93 32.62 -30.32 -42.68
C PRO A 93 33.35 -31.66 -42.88
N GLU A 94 32.73 -32.57 -43.64
CA GLU A 94 33.43 -33.72 -44.19
C GLU A 94 34.69 -33.16 -44.82
N PHE A 95 35.82 -33.32 -44.13
CA PHE A 95 37.09 -33.08 -44.76
C PHE A 95 37.15 -34.14 -45.84
N VAL A 96 37.02 -33.69 -47.08
CA VAL A 96 37.30 -34.50 -48.27
C VAL A 96 38.77 -34.89 -48.16
N ASN A 97 39.03 -35.95 -47.40
CA ASN A 97 40.19 -36.80 -47.59
C ASN A 97 39.91 -37.54 -48.88
N ASP A 98 40.04 -36.84 -50.01
CA ASP A 98 40.15 -37.49 -51.29
C ASP A 98 41.36 -38.42 -51.20
N THR A 99 41.05 -39.71 -51.26
CA THR A 99 41.93 -40.83 -51.56
C THR A 99 43.05 -41.05 -50.54
N TYR A 100 42.85 -42.00 -49.62
CA TYR A 100 43.73 -43.16 -49.43
C TYR A 100 43.11 -44.06 -48.34
N LEU A 101 42.27 -44.99 -48.78
CA LEU A 101 42.14 -46.27 -48.09
C LEU A 101 43.45 -47.01 -48.33
N GLU A 102 44.36 -47.02 -47.36
CA GLU A 102 45.33 -48.11 -47.26
C GLU A 102 44.84 -49.05 -46.17
N GLU A 103 43.98 -49.96 -46.64
CA GLU A 103 43.86 -51.31 -46.13
C GLU A 103 45.26 -51.84 -45.82
N GLN A 104 45.52 -52.17 -44.55
CA GLN A 104 46.66 -53.00 -44.18
C GLN A 104 46.46 -54.39 -44.79
N GLY A 105 46.85 -54.52 -46.04
CA GLY A 105 47.01 -55.77 -46.75
C GLY A 105 48.32 -55.68 -47.51
N ASP A 106 49.30 -56.49 -47.09
CA ASP A 106 50.55 -56.84 -47.77
C ASP A 106 50.86 -56.06 -49.07
N THR A 107 51.13 -54.76 -48.95
CA THR A 107 51.65 -53.96 -50.05
C THR A 107 53.12 -53.71 -49.77
N THR A 108 53.92 -54.48 -50.49
CA THR A 108 55.26 -54.10 -50.94
C THR A 108 55.14 -52.72 -51.58
N ILE A 109 55.31 -51.66 -50.78
CA ILE A 109 55.50 -50.31 -51.29
C ILE A 109 56.89 -50.30 -51.92
N THR A 110 56.94 -50.71 -53.18
CA THR A 110 58.03 -50.40 -54.11
C THR A 110 58.05 -48.89 -54.24
N ILE A 111 58.82 -48.25 -53.35
CA ILE A 111 59.31 -46.91 -53.57
C ILE A 111 60.08 -46.99 -54.89
N ASN A 112 59.54 -46.39 -55.95
CA ASN A 112 60.31 -46.08 -57.15
C ASN A 112 61.36 -45.05 -56.74
N SER A 113 62.44 -45.51 -56.12
CA SER A 113 63.66 -44.74 -55.97
C SER A 113 64.22 -44.54 -57.37
N LEU A 114 64.05 -43.33 -57.86
CA LEU A 114 64.72 -42.77 -59.03
C LEU A 114 66.18 -43.25 -59.06
N ASP A 115 66.50 -44.01 -60.10
CA ASP A 115 67.83 -44.46 -60.46
C ASP A 115 68.76 -43.25 -60.61
N MET A 116 69.59 -43.04 -59.59
CA MET A 116 70.78 -42.20 -59.65
C MET A 116 71.98 -43.10 -59.35
N SER A 117 72.26 -44.05 -60.24
CA SER A 117 73.57 -44.70 -60.28
C SER A 117 74.65 -43.64 -60.60
N THR A 118 75.33 -43.15 -59.58
CA THR A 118 76.56 -42.37 -59.74
C THR A 118 77.68 -43.32 -60.18
N ASN A 119 78.05 -43.27 -61.45
CA ASN A 119 79.36 -43.75 -61.91
C ASN A 119 80.44 -42.86 -61.28
N GLY A 120 80.95 -43.29 -60.13
CA GLY A 120 82.09 -42.69 -59.43
C GLY A 120 83.12 -43.78 -59.14
N GLU A 121 84.14 -43.79 -59.96
CA GLU A 121 85.35 -44.60 -59.93
C GLU A 121 86.05 -44.58 -58.56
N THR A 122 86.60 -45.72 -58.14
CA THR A 122 87.21 -45.96 -56.82
C THR A 122 88.46 -45.13 -56.57
N VAL A 123 88.53 -44.45 -55.43
CA VAL A 123 89.76 -43.94 -54.78
C VAL A 123 89.57 -44.13 -53.28
N ASP A 124 90.17 -45.16 -52.69
CA ASP A 124 91.45 -45.12 -51.95
C ASP A 124 91.30 -44.53 -50.53
N GLN A 125 91.49 -45.43 -49.56
CA GLN A 125 91.86 -45.22 -48.15
C GLN A 125 90.91 -44.46 -47.20
N ASP A 126 90.19 -45.25 -46.40
CA ASP A 126 90.21 -45.20 -44.93
C ASP A 126 90.39 -43.82 -44.28
N ASN A 127 89.29 -43.03 -44.19
CA ASN A 127 89.09 -42.09 -43.07
C ASN A 127 87.63 -41.62 -42.83
N ASP A 128 86.65 -41.97 -43.67
CA ASP A 128 85.27 -41.43 -43.56
C ASP A 128 84.26 -42.35 -42.84
N ASN A 129 84.72 -43.48 -42.28
CA ASN A 129 83.86 -44.41 -41.54
C ASN A 129 83.40 -43.84 -40.18
N ASP A 130 84.21 -42.96 -39.57
CA ASP A 130 83.90 -42.32 -38.28
C ASP A 130 82.75 -41.31 -38.39
N ASP A 131 82.59 -40.64 -39.52
CA ASP A 131 81.54 -39.65 -39.77
C ASP A 131 80.17 -40.32 -39.97
N LEU A 132 80.11 -41.40 -40.76
CA LEU A 132 78.89 -42.19 -40.94
C LEU A 132 78.44 -42.88 -39.63
N ALA A 133 79.38 -43.38 -38.84
CA ALA A 133 79.08 -43.97 -37.54
C ALA A 133 78.49 -42.94 -36.57
N ARG A 134 79.01 -41.70 -36.59
CA ARG A 134 78.49 -40.57 -35.80
C ARG A 134 77.08 -40.17 -36.21
N GLU A 135 76.79 -40.07 -37.51
CA GLU A 135 75.44 -39.78 -38.00
C GLU A 135 74.42 -40.87 -37.65
N ARG A 136 74.81 -42.15 -37.77
CA ARG A 136 73.97 -43.29 -37.35
C ARG A 136 73.68 -43.27 -35.86
N ASN A 137 74.66 -42.91 -35.03
CA ASN A 137 74.48 -42.77 -33.59
C ASN A 137 73.56 -41.58 -33.24
N LEU A 138 73.74 -40.43 -33.90
CA LEU A 138 72.84 -39.28 -33.73
C LEU A 138 71.40 -39.60 -34.14
N LEU A 139 71.21 -40.32 -35.24
CA LEU A 139 69.89 -40.79 -35.69
C LEU A 139 69.27 -41.74 -34.67
N ALA A 140 70.05 -42.68 -34.13
CA ALA A 140 69.59 -43.59 -33.07
C ALA A 140 69.16 -42.82 -31.81
N CYS A 141 69.95 -41.84 -31.35
CA CYS A 141 69.59 -40.97 -30.23
C CYS A 141 68.31 -40.17 -30.49
N LEU A 142 68.11 -39.65 -31.71
CA LEU A 142 66.89 -38.93 -32.09
C LEU A 142 65.67 -39.87 -32.09
N ILE A 143 65.82 -41.08 -32.61
CA ILE A 143 64.75 -42.10 -32.59
C ILE A 143 64.40 -42.47 -31.15
N GLU A 144 65.38 -42.67 -30.29
CA GLU A 144 65.16 -42.97 -28.87
C GLU A 144 64.42 -41.82 -28.17
N LYS A 145 64.82 -40.57 -28.43
CA LYS A 145 64.14 -39.38 -27.89
C LYS A 145 62.68 -39.29 -28.37
N LEU A 146 62.43 -39.49 -29.66
CA LEU A 146 61.07 -39.48 -30.21
C LEU A 146 60.20 -40.57 -29.60
N LYS A 147 60.74 -41.77 -29.36
CA LYS A 147 60.01 -42.83 -28.66
C LYS A 147 59.61 -42.43 -27.25
N CYS A 148 60.54 -41.87 -26.47
CA CYS A 148 60.23 -41.37 -25.13
C CYS A 148 59.16 -40.27 -25.16
N GLU A 149 59.26 -39.31 -26.08
CA GLU A 149 58.28 -38.22 -26.22
C GLU A 149 56.88 -38.74 -26.61
N ILE A 150 56.82 -39.77 -27.47
CA ILE A 150 55.57 -40.46 -27.83
C ILE A 150 54.96 -41.16 -26.61
N ASP A 151 55.76 -41.90 -25.84
CA ASP A 151 55.28 -42.59 -24.63
C ASP A 151 54.78 -41.59 -23.56
N ASP A 152 55.48 -40.47 -23.37
CA ASP A 152 55.04 -39.39 -22.48
C ASP A 152 53.73 -38.76 -22.95
N SER A 153 53.59 -38.50 -24.26
CA SER A 153 52.35 -37.96 -24.84
C SER A 153 51.17 -38.91 -24.63
N LYS A 154 51.40 -40.22 -24.76
CA LYS A 154 50.40 -41.27 -24.52
C LYS A 154 49.97 -41.31 -23.07
N ASN A 155 50.92 -41.20 -22.14
CA ASN A 155 50.63 -41.13 -20.69
C ASN A 155 49.84 -39.87 -20.33
N ARG A 156 50.22 -38.71 -20.89
CA ARG A 156 49.47 -37.46 -20.69
C ARG A 156 48.05 -37.55 -21.24
N ASN A 157 47.86 -38.18 -22.41
CA ASN A 157 46.54 -38.38 -22.99
C ASN A 157 45.65 -39.26 -22.11
N LYS A 158 46.18 -40.36 -21.57
CA LYS A 158 45.46 -41.23 -20.64
C LYS A 158 45.03 -40.49 -19.36
N PHE A 159 45.90 -39.62 -18.83
CA PHE A 159 45.55 -38.77 -17.67
C PHE A 159 44.44 -37.77 -18.00
N LEU A 160 44.49 -37.14 -19.17
CA LEU A 160 43.43 -36.22 -19.61
C LEU A 160 42.09 -36.95 -19.81
N GLU A 161 42.12 -38.16 -20.35
CA GLU A 161 40.92 -38.99 -20.52
C GLU A 161 40.26 -39.32 -19.18
N THR A 162 41.04 -39.78 -18.19
CA THR A 162 40.50 -40.06 -16.84
C THR A 162 40.02 -38.80 -16.13
N SER A 163 40.73 -37.68 -16.27
CA SER A 163 40.34 -36.39 -15.68
C SER A 163 39.06 -35.85 -16.31
N ASN A 164 38.89 -35.95 -17.63
CA ASN A 164 37.68 -35.54 -18.33
C ASN A 164 36.49 -36.42 -17.93
N GLN A 165 36.69 -37.73 -17.79
CA GLN A 165 35.63 -38.64 -17.33
C GLN A 165 35.15 -38.29 -15.91
N ASP A 166 36.07 -38.06 -14.96
CA ASP A 166 35.73 -37.62 -13.59
C ASP A 166 34.99 -36.27 -13.59
N LEU A 167 35.38 -35.33 -14.45
CA LEU A 167 34.68 -34.06 -14.62
C LEU A 167 33.25 -34.26 -15.14
N VAL A 168 33.06 -35.13 -16.14
CA VAL A 168 31.73 -35.47 -16.69
C VAL A 168 30.84 -36.07 -15.61
N ASP A 169 31.36 -37.00 -14.80
CA ASP A 169 30.59 -37.63 -13.72
C ASP A 169 30.21 -36.62 -12.63
N LYS A 170 31.12 -35.70 -12.26
CA LYS A 170 30.83 -34.59 -11.34
C LYS A 170 29.75 -33.66 -11.88
N LEU A 171 29.81 -33.30 -13.17
CA LEU A 171 28.81 -32.45 -13.81
C LEU A 171 27.44 -33.14 -13.86
N LYS A 172 27.40 -34.43 -14.19
CA LYS A 172 26.18 -35.24 -14.20
C LYS A 172 25.52 -35.29 -12.81
N GLY A 173 26.33 -35.45 -11.76
CA GLY A 173 25.87 -35.34 -10.36
C GLY A 173 25.23 -33.98 -10.07
N LYS A 174 25.94 -32.88 -10.37
CA LYS A 174 25.42 -31.52 -10.18
C LYS A 174 24.12 -31.25 -10.95
N ILE A 175 24.01 -31.71 -12.20
CA ILE A 175 22.79 -31.56 -13.01
C ILE A 175 21.61 -32.29 -12.36
N LYS A 176 21.83 -33.50 -11.84
CA LYS A 176 20.80 -34.27 -11.13
C LYS A 176 20.33 -33.54 -9.86
N ASP A 177 21.26 -32.96 -9.10
CA ASP A 177 20.95 -32.18 -7.90
C ASP A 177 20.14 -30.92 -8.25
N PHE A 178 20.57 -30.17 -9.27
CA PHE A 178 19.84 -28.99 -9.76
C PHE A 178 18.44 -29.33 -10.23
N LYS A 179 18.26 -30.42 -10.97
CA LYS A 179 16.95 -30.90 -11.41
C LYS A 179 16.02 -31.20 -10.23
N THR A 180 16.56 -31.76 -9.14
CA THR A 180 15.80 -32.05 -7.92
C THR A 180 15.40 -30.75 -7.20
N LYS A 181 16.34 -29.81 -7.04
CA LYS A 181 16.07 -28.50 -6.45
C LYS A 181 15.01 -27.72 -7.24
N ASN A 182 15.07 -27.77 -8.57
CA ASN A 182 14.11 -27.07 -9.42
C ASN A 182 12.67 -27.58 -9.22
N LYS A 183 12.49 -28.90 -9.09
CA LYS A 183 11.18 -29.49 -8.78
C LYS A 183 10.63 -29.05 -7.43
N ILE A 184 11.50 -28.97 -6.41
CA ILE A 184 11.11 -28.49 -5.08
C ILE A 184 10.68 -27.02 -5.16
N LEU A 185 11.44 -26.20 -5.88
CA LEU A 185 11.13 -24.79 -6.08
C LEU A 185 9.79 -24.60 -6.81
N GLU A 186 9.54 -25.38 -7.86
CA GLU A 186 8.27 -25.37 -8.60
C GLU A 186 7.07 -25.74 -7.70
N SER A 187 7.19 -26.81 -6.90
CA SER A 187 6.17 -27.17 -5.92
C SER A 187 5.95 -26.07 -4.87
N SER A 188 7.02 -25.44 -4.39
CA SER A 188 6.94 -24.35 -3.43
C SER A 188 6.23 -23.13 -4.02
N ASN A 189 6.53 -22.78 -5.27
CA ASN A 189 5.90 -21.68 -5.99
C ASN A 189 4.39 -21.91 -6.16
N ASN A 190 3.98 -23.15 -6.45
CA ASN A 190 2.56 -23.51 -6.54
C ASN A 190 1.84 -23.34 -5.19
N HIS A 191 2.47 -23.78 -4.08
CA HIS A 191 1.93 -23.57 -2.74
C HIS A 191 1.81 -22.07 -2.39
N PHE A 192 2.81 -21.25 -2.73
CA PHE A 192 2.71 -19.79 -2.54
C PHE A 192 1.57 -19.17 -3.35
N LYS A 193 1.37 -19.60 -4.59
CA LYS A 193 0.28 -19.14 -5.44
C LYS A 193 -1.09 -19.47 -4.83
N GLU A 194 -1.26 -20.67 -4.29
CA GLU A 194 -2.47 -21.10 -3.59
C GLU A 194 -2.73 -20.28 -2.33
N ALA A 195 -1.71 -20.13 -1.48
CA ALA A 195 -1.80 -19.31 -0.26
C ALA A 195 -2.17 -17.86 -0.58
N ASN A 196 -1.60 -17.28 -1.64
CA ASN A 196 -1.92 -15.92 -2.06
C ASN A 196 -3.36 -15.79 -2.57
N ASN A 197 -3.89 -16.82 -3.24
CA ASN A 197 -5.28 -16.86 -3.67
C ASN A 197 -6.24 -16.92 -2.47
N GLU A 198 -5.97 -17.76 -1.46
CA GLU A 198 -6.76 -17.83 -0.23
C GLU A 198 -6.70 -16.52 0.58
N LEU A 199 -5.53 -15.90 0.65
CA LEU A 199 -5.36 -14.59 1.27
C LEU A 199 -6.21 -13.52 0.55
N SER A 200 -6.20 -13.51 -0.79
CA SER A 200 -7.02 -12.60 -1.58
C SER A 200 -8.53 -12.78 -1.32
N LYS A 201 -9.02 -14.02 -1.24
CA LYS A 201 -10.43 -14.30 -0.89
C LYS A 201 -10.77 -13.78 0.50
N THR A 202 -9.87 -13.97 1.46
CA THR A 202 -10.04 -13.49 2.84
C THR A 202 -10.11 -11.96 2.89
N TYR A 203 -9.23 -11.27 2.18
CA TYR A 203 -9.27 -9.80 2.05
C TYR A 203 -10.59 -9.30 1.45
N GLN A 204 -11.09 -9.95 0.40
CA GLN A 204 -12.39 -9.57 -0.20
C GLN A 204 -13.55 -9.70 0.80
N LEU A 205 -13.56 -10.77 1.60
CA LEU A 205 -14.60 -10.98 2.62
C LEU A 205 -14.52 -9.93 3.73
N MET A 206 -13.33 -9.67 4.26
CA MET A 206 -13.13 -8.63 5.28
C MET A 206 -13.54 -7.25 4.79
N PHE A 207 -13.22 -6.91 3.54
CA PHE A 207 -13.61 -5.63 2.94
C PHE A 207 -15.14 -5.50 2.79
N LYS A 208 -15.83 -6.59 2.45
CA LYS A 208 -17.30 -6.64 2.39
C LYS A 208 -17.92 -6.42 3.77
N ASP A 209 -17.37 -7.04 4.81
CA ASP A 209 -17.84 -6.86 6.19
C ASP A 209 -17.57 -5.43 6.69
N LEU A 210 -16.42 -4.85 6.37
CA LEU A 210 -16.10 -3.46 6.69
C LEU A 210 -17.11 -2.49 6.06
N LYS A 211 -17.45 -2.66 4.78
CA LYS A 211 -18.51 -1.85 4.13
C LYS A 211 -19.86 -1.99 4.83
N LYS A 212 -20.20 -3.20 5.31
CA LYS A 212 -21.44 -3.44 6.07
C LYS A 212 -21.41 -2.73 7.43
N PHE A 213 -20.27 -2.69 8.11
CA PHE A 213 -20.11 -1.92 9.34
C PHE A 213 -20.22 -0.42 9.10
N GLN A 214 -19.62 0.09 8.02
CA GLN A 214 -19.73 1.50 7.65
C GLN A 214 -21.19 1.90 7.44
N ALA A 215 -21.96 1.15 6.65
CA ALA A 215 -23.38 1.44 6.41
C ALA A 215 -24.21 1.44 7.71
N LYS A 216 -23.90 0.56 8.68
CA LYS A 216 -24.56 0.58 9.99
C LYS A 216 -24.20 1.81 10.82
N LEU A 217 -22.95 2.25 10.75
CA LEU A 217 -22.47 3.43 11.45
C LEU A 217 -23.14 4.69 10.91
N ASP A 218 -23.29 4.79 9.58
CA ASP A 218 -23.98 5.91 8.93
C ASP A 218 -25.44 6.00 9.41
N ILE A 219 -26.16 4.88 9.49
CA ILE A 219 -27.52 4.82 10.05
C ILE A 219 -27.55 5.31 11.50
N TYR A 220 -26.56 4.94 12.31
CA TYR A 220 -26.50 5.37 13.71
C TYR A 220 -26.27 6.88 13.85
N HIS A 221 -25.42 7.46 13.00
CA HIS A 221 -25.21 8.90 12.95
C HIS A 221 -26.48 9.65 12.51
N ASP A 222 -27.20 9.15 11.52
CA ASP A 222 -28.48 9.73 11.07
C ASP A 222 -29.54 9.71 12.19
N VAL A 223 -29.67 8.59 12.89
CA VAL A 223 -30.64 8.45 14.01
C VAL A 223 -30.26 9.37 15.17
N ASN A 224 -28.98 9.44 15.52
CA ASN A 224 -28.52 10.34 16.59
C ASN A 224 -28.75 11.82 16.22
N TYR A 225 -28.46 12.20 14.98
CA TYR A 225 -28.74 13.55 14.49
C TYR A 225 -30.24 13.87 14.54
N ALA A 226 -31.10 12.97 14.08
CA ALA A 226 -32.54 13.13 14.16
C ALA A 226 -33.04 13.27 15.61
N LEU A 227 -32.46 12.52 16.54
CA LEU A 227 -32.78 12.60 17.97
C LEU A 227 -32.37 13.96 18.57
N GLU A 228 -31.18 14.46 18.24
CA GLU A 228 -30.70 15.77 18.67
C GLU A 228 -31.62 16.90 18.20
N VAL A 229 -32.00 16.88 16.92
CA VAL A 229 -32.97 17.84 16.34
C VAL A 229 -34.34 17.75 17.01
N ALA A 230 -34.82 16.54 17.31
CA ALA A 230 -36.10 16.34 17.99
C ALA A 230 -36.10 16.92 19.41
N ILE A 231 -35.00 16.75 20.16
CA ILE A 231 -34.83 17.32 21.50
C ILE A 231 -34.88 18.86 21.45
N ASP A 232 -34.17 19.48 20.51
CA ASP A 232 -34.15 20.94 20.38
C ASP A 232 -35.51 21.51 19.94
N CYS A 233 -36.24 20.79 19.08
CA CYS A 233 -37.62 21.15 18.75
C CYS A 233 -38.55 21.11 19.99
N VAL A 234 -38.40 20.11 20.86
CA VAL A 234 -39.18 20.00 22.10
C VAL A 234 -38.87 21.16 23.04
N LYS A 235 -37.59 21.51 23.22
CA LYS A 235 -37.17 22.67 24.03
C LYS A 235 -37.74 23.98 23.49
N ALA A 236 -37.61 24.22 22.18
CA ALA A 236 -38.16 25.43 21.54
C ALA A 236 -39.68 25.54 21.72
N LYS A 237 -40.40 24.41 21.69
CA LYS A 237 -41.84 24.36 21.96
C LYS A 237 -42.16 24.70 23.41
N GLU A 238 -41.38 24.19 24.36
CA GLU A 238 -41.50 24.51 25.79
C GLU A 238 -41.30 26.01 26.05
N ASP A 239 -40.24 26.59 25.48
CA ASP A 239 -39.95 28.03 25.56
C ASP A 239 -41.07 28.88 24.95
N SER A 240 -41.59 28.46 23.79
CA SER A 240 -42.73 29.14 23.15
C SER A 240 -43.99 29.08 24.02
N MET A 241 -44.27 27.96 24.68
CA MET A 241 -45.40 27.83 25.60
C MET A 241 -45.20 28.70 26.84
N SER A 242 -43.99 28.72 27.40
CA SER A 242 -43.60 29.59 28.52
C SER A 242 -43.83 31.07 28.18
N TYR A 243 -43.40 31.50 26.99
CA TYR A 243 -43.63 32.87 26.51
C TYR A 243 -45.13 33.19 26.39
N LYS A 244 -45.92 32.30 25.76
CA LYS A 244 -47.36 32.49 25.60
C LYS A 244 -48.06 32.62 26.96
N MET A 245 -47.71 31.78 27.92
CA MET A 245 -48.30 31.78 29.26
C MET A 245 -47.97 33.05 30.04
N LYS A 246 -46.72 33.56 29.92
CA LYS A 246 -46.33 34.86 30.47
C LYS A 246 -47.12 36.00 29.83
N TYR A 247 -47.26 36.01 28.51
CA TYR A 247 -48.03 37.02 27.78
C TYR A 247 -49.49 37.05 28.23
N GLU A 248 -50.13 35.89 28.34
CA GLU A 248 -51.51 35.77 28.76
C GLU A 248 -51.72 36.25 30.20
N LYS A 249 -50.80 35.92 31.12
CA LYS A 249 -50.81 36.45 32.49
C LYS A 249 -50.71 37.98 32.51
N SER A 250 -49.80 38.56 31.74
CA SER A 250 -49.64 40.02 31.62
C SER A 250 -50.87 40.68 31.02
N PHE A 251 -51.48 40.10 29.99
CA PHE A 251 -52.70 40.61 29.37
C PHE A 251 -53.89 40.61 30.36
N ASN A 252 -54.02 39.54 31.14
CA ASN A 252 -55.05 39.43 32.17
C ASN A 252 -54.84 40.49 33.28
N GLU A 253 -53.61 40.73 33.69
CA GLU A 253 -53.27 41.78 34.65
C GLU A 253 -53.59 43.18 34.11
N TYR A 254 -53.25 43.45 32.84
CA TYR A 254 -53.61 44.69 32.16
C TYR A 254 -55.13 44.89 32.09
N THR A 255 -55.87 43.82 31.76
CA THR A 255 -57.34 43.85 31.70
C THR A 255 -57.95 44.18 33.05
N ARG A 256 -57.41 43.60 34.14
CA ARG A 256 -57.82 43.93 35.51
C ARG A 256 -57.58 45.42 35.81
N LYS A 257 -56.37 45.94 35.59
CA LYS A 257 -56.04 47.36 35.82
C LYS A 257 -56.96 48.31 35.04
N ARG A 258 -57.28 47.98 33.79
CA ARG A 258 -58.20 48.74 32.95
C ARG A 258 -59.61 48.78 33.56
N ASN A 259 -60.09 47.65 34.08
CA ASN A 259 -61.42 47.56 34.71
C ASN A 259 -61.46 48.36 36.03
N ASP A 260 -60.42 48.27 36.85
CA ASP A 260 -60.30 49.03 38.10
C ASP A 260 -60.32 50.54 37.81
N LEU A 261 -59.57 51.00 36.79
CA LEU A 261 -59.56 52.40 36.37
C LEU A 261 -60.94 52.87 35.87
N ASN A 262 -61.63 52.05 35.08
CA ASN A 262 -62.98 52.36 34.61
C ASN A 262 -63.97 52.51 35.78
N GLN A 263 -63.83 51.70 36.83
CA GLN A 263 -64.63 51.80 38.05
C GLN A 263 -64.33 53.12 38.79
N THR A 264 -63.06 53.48 38.97
CA THR A 264 -62.68 54.77 39.57
C THR A 264 -63.21 55.97 38.78
N ILE A 265 -63.17 55.92 37.45
CA ILE A 265 -63.75 56.96 36.58
C ILE A 265 -65.27 57.09 36.81
N LEU A 266 -65.98 55.97 36.99
CA LEU A 266 -67.42 55.99 37.27
C LEU A 266 -67.73 56.64 38.62
N GLU A 267 -66.91 56.37 39.64
CA GLU A 267 -67.03 56.99 40.97
C GLU A 267 -66.78 58.50 40.92
N MET A 268 -65.68 58.93 40.29
CA MET A 268 -65.38 60.36 40.09
C MET A 268 -66.49 61.09 39.33
N LYS A 269 -67.10 60.46 38.32
CA LYS A 269 -68.24 61.04 37.60
C LYS A 269 -69.46 61.25 38.50
N LYS A 270 -69.75 60.29 39.39
CA LYS A 270 -70.86 60.42 40.36
C LYS A 270 -70.60 61.56 41.33
N GLU A 271 -69.39 61.66 41.87
CA GLU A 271 -68.99 62.76 42.76
C GLU A 271 -69.06 64.13 42.07
N LEU A 272 -68.54 64.24 40.85
CA LEU A 272 -68.61 65.46 40.07
C LEU A 272 -70.05 65.91 39.83
N PHE A 273 -70.94 64.97 39.48
CA PHE A 273 -72.37 65.25 39.30
C PHE A 273 -73.00 65.76 40.62
N ALA A 274 -72.68 65.12 41.75
CA ALA A 274 -73.16 65.57 43.07
C ALA A 274 -72.65 66.98 43.42
N HIS A 275 -71.39 67.30 43.12
CA HIS A 275 -70.84 68.65 43.28
C HIS A 275 -71.54 69.67 42.38
N GLN A 276 -71.79 69.33 41.12
CA GLN A 276 -72.49 70.19 40.18
C GLN A 276 -73.93 70.49 40.65
N GLU A 277 -74.64 69.48 41.14
CA GLU A 277 -75.99 69.61 41.73
C GLU A 277 -75.95 70.54 42.96
N THR A 278 -74.96 70.34 43.83
CA THR A 278 -74.77 71.16 45.04
C THR A 278 -74.53 72.64 44.69
N ILE A 279 -73.66 72.92 43.71
CA ILE A 279 -73.40 74.28 43.23
C ILE A 279 -74.67 74.90 42.64
N SER A 280 -75.43 74.15 41.84
CA SER A 280 -76.71 74.59 41.25
C SER A 280 -77.73 74.97 42.33
N ILE A 281 -77.88 74.14 43.37
CA ILE A 281 -78.75 74.42 44.52
C ILE A 281 -78.29 75.70 45.26
N MET A 282 -76.99 75.85 45.53
CA MET A 282 -76.44 77.03 46.20
C MET A 282 -76.68 78.31 45.41
N LEU A 283 -76.47 78.29 44.08
CA LEU A 283 -76.73 79.43 43.20
C LEU A 283 -78.22 79.82 43.19
N LYS A 284 -79.12 78.85 43.05
CA LYS A 284 -80.58 79.08 43.16
C LYS A 284 -80.96 79.71 44.50
N LYS A 285 -80.38 79.25 45.61
CA LYS A 285 -80.60 79.80 46.96
C LYS A 285 -80.11 81.25 47.06
N ARG A 286 -78.91 81.55 46.55
CA ARG A 286 -78.33 82.92 46.54
C ARG A 286 -79.17 83.88 45.70
N LEU A 287 -79.63 83.46 44.52
CA LEU A 287 -80.54 84.22 43.67
C LEU A 287 -81.86 84.53 44.39
N ARG A 288 -82.50 83.53 45.02
CA ARG A 288 -83.72 83.75 45.83
C ARG A 288 -83.50 84.77 46.94
N LEU A 289 -82.41 84.64 47.72
CA LEU A 289 -82.06 85.60 48.77
C LEU A 289 -81.90 87.02 48.21
N SER A 290 -81.16 87.18 47.11
CA SER A 290 -80.98 88.49 46.46
C SER A 290 -82.30 89.09 45.98
N PHE A 291 -83.18 88.29 45.37
CA PHE A 291 -84.51 88.72 44.93
C PHE A 291 -85.39 89.15 46.10
N THR A 292 -85.44 88.36 47.19
CA THR A 292 -86.20 88.73 48.40
C THR A 292 -85.70 90.01 49.04
N THR A 293 -84.38 90.23 49.04
CA THR A 293 -83.76 91.44 49.59
C THR A 293 -84.12 92.66 48.75
N LEU A 294 -84.05 92.53 47.41
CA LEU A 294 -84.41 93.59 46.47
C LEU A 294 -85.89 93.96 46.56
N VAL A 295 -86.79 92.97 46.71
CA VAL A 295 -88.22 93.19 46.97
C VAL A 295 -88.44 93.92 48.29
N LYS A 296 -87.73 93.56 49.37
CA LYS A 296 -87.80 94.28 50.66
C LYS A 296 -87.35 95.73 50.53
N ILE A 297 -86.21 95.99 49.89
CA ILE A 297 -85.69 97.34 49.63
C ILE A 297 -86.70 98.16 48.82
N LYS A 298 -87.24 97.59 47.72
CA LYS A 298 -88.27 98.23 46.90
C LYS A 298 -89.53 98.58 47.69
N ARG A 299 -89.92 97.74 48.66
CA ARG A 299 -91.06 97.98 49.54
C ARG A 299 -90.81 99.10 50.56
N LEU A 300 -89.57 99.21 51.05
CA LEU A 300 -89.14 100.27 51.98
C LEU A 300 -88.99 101.64 51.32
N ILE A 301 -88.60 101.69 50.04
CA ILE A 301 -88.42 102.95 49.29
C ILE A 301 -89.74 103.47 48.71
N ARG A 302 -90.76 102.61 48.54
CA ARG A 302 -92.09 102.97 47.98
C ARG A 302 -92.79 104.19 48.63
N PRO A 303 -92.64 104.51 49.92
CA PRO A 303 -93.22 105.73 50.52
C PRO A 303 -92.49 107.03 50.14
N PHE A 304 -91.33 106.95 49.48
CA PHE A 304 -90.46 108.08 49.13
C PHE A 304 -90.39 108.36 47.61
N LEU A 305 -91.16 107.63 46.81
CA LEU A 305 -91.38 107.81 45.37
C LEU A 305 -92.86 108.11 45.14
#